data_AF-A0A3N9NMA6-F1
#
_entry.id   AF-A0A3N9NMA6-F1
#
_cell.length_a   1.000
_cell.length_b   1.000
_cell.length_c   1.000
_cell.angle_alpha   90.00
_cell.angle_beta   90.00
_cell.angle_gamma   90.00
#
_symmetry.space_group_name_H-M   'P 1'
#
loop_
_entity.id
_entity.type
_entity.pdbx_description
1 polymer ?
#
loop_
_entity_poly.entity_id
_entity_poly.type
_entity_poly.pdbx_seq_one_letter_code
_entity_poly.pdbx_strand_id
1 'polypeptide(L)'
;SILDFSRDLYQEEKKSYHVSAQLDRVKDANSYSDKELIELFSDDDVRQVLHVTFGRVLTEKDADGNYIFREKLIGYLKEFEETYDQYLYEHFRKHLQPLEGN
;
A
#
# COMPACT_ATOMS: atom_id res chain seq x y z
N SER A 1 -7.12 8.38 -6.10
CA SER A 1 -7.17 7.00 -5.57
C SER A 1 -6.31 6.90 -4.30
N ILE A 2 -6.20 5.73 -3.64
CA ILE A 2 -5.25 5.55 -2.51
C ILE A 2 -3.80 5.79 -2.98
N LEU A 3 -3.45 5.35 -4.18
CA LEU A 3 -2.11 5.52 -4.74
C LEU A 3 -1.78 6.99 -5.00
N ASP A 4 -2.70 7.74 -5.62
CA ASP A 4 -2.47 9.18 -5.88
C ASP A 4 -2.35 9.97 -4.58
N PHE A 5 -3.27 9.71 -3.63
CA PHE A 5 -3.23 10.32 -2.31
C PHE A 5 -1.89 10.04 -1.59
N SER A 6 -1.38 8.81 -1.73
CA SER A 6 -0.10 8.43 -1.16
C SER A 6 1.09 9.10 -1.85
N ARG A 7 1.06 9.22 -3.18
CA ARG A 7 2.12 9.89 -3.94
C ARG A 7 2.24 11.36 -3.57
N ASP A 8 1.11 12.04 -3.42
CA ASP A 8 1.05 13.46 -3.05
C ASP A 8 1.60 13.69 -1.64
N LEU A 9 1.29 12.79 -0.69
CA LEU A 9 1.74 12.89 0.70
C LEU A 9 3.16 12.38 0.94
N TYR A 10 3.69 11.51 0.08
CA TYR A 10 4.95 10.81 0.35
C TYR A 10 6.13 11.74 0.63
N GLN A 11 6.24 12.87 -0.10
CA GLN A 11 7.34 13.83 0.10
C GLN A 11 7.31 14.48 1.49
N GLU A 12 6.12 14.62 2.08
CA GLU A 12 5.93 15.15 3.42
C GLU A 12 6.17 14.07 4.48
N GLU A 13 5.53 12.92 4.32
CA GLU A 13 5.56 11.82 5.30
C GLU A 13 6.93 11.12 5.37
N LYS A 14 7.70 11.09 4.28
CA LYS A 14 9.05 10.48 4.26
C LYS A 14 10.05 11.19 5.16
N LYS A 15 9.79 12.43 5.59
CA LYS A 15 10.72 13.19 6.44
C LYS A 15 11.00 12.49 7.77
N SER A 16 10.10 11.62 8.20
CA SER A 16 10.22 10.80 9.42
C SER A 16 10.89 9.44 9.17
N TYR A 17 11.29 9.11 7.94
CA TYR A 17 11.77 7.79 7.53
C TYR A 17 13.04 7.85 6.67
N HIS A 18 13.99 6.92 6.86
CA HIS A 18 15.10 6.69 5.90
C HIS A 18 14.63 5.80 4.75
N VAL A 19 13.81 6.35 3.86
CA VAL A 19 13.28 5.66 2.67
C VAL A 19 13.83 6.30 1.40
N SER A 20 14.01 5.48 0.36
CA SER A 20 14.71 5.86 -0.88
C SER A 20 13.83 5.81 -2.13
N ALA A 21 12.51 5.71 -1.97
CA ALA A 21 11.62 5.53 -3.11
C ALA A 21 11.72 6.67 -4.12
N GLN A 22 11.79 6.31 -5.39
CA GLN A 22 11.85 7.23 -6.52
C GLN A 22 10.44 7.53 -7.02
N LEU A 23 9.86 8.63 -6.56
CA LEU A 23 8.46 8.98 -6.83
C LEU A 23 8.18 9.20 -8.34
N ASP A 24 9.20 9.58 -9.10
CA ASP A 24 9.18 9.73 -10.55
C ASP A 24 8.98 8.40 -11.30
N ARG A 25 9.22 7.26 -10.64
CA ARG A 25 8.94 5.93 -11.19
C ARG A 25 7.52 5.44 -10.90
N VAL A 26 6.84 6.06 -9.93
CA VAL A 26 5.46 5.75 -9.59
C VAL A 26 4.54 6.64 -10.41
N LYS A 27 3.82 6.04 -11.37
CA LYS A 27 2.87 6.76 -12.24
C LYS A 27 1.57 7.08 -11.48
N ASP A 28 0.75 7.93 -12.09
CA ASP A 28 -0.61 8.18 -11.61
C ASP A 28 -1.43 6.90 -11.65
N ALA A 29 -2.35 6.70 -10.71
CA ALA A 29 -3.14 5.48 -10.62
C ALA A 29 -3.94 5.19 -11.91
N ASN A 30 -4.43 6.25 -12.56
CA ASN A 30 -5.19 6.14 -13.82
C ASN A 30 -4.31 5.78 -15.02
N SER A 31 -2.98 5.75 -14.86
CA SER A 31 -2.04 5.36 -15.92
C SER A 31 -1.73 3.86 -15.93
N TYR A 32 -2.22 3.11 -14.92
CA TYR A 32 -2.08 1.67 -14.85
C TYR A 32 -3.37 0.99 -15.29
N SER A 33 -3.23 -0.08 -16.06
CA SER A 33 -4.32 -1.03 -16.28
C SER A 33 -4.59 -1.86 -15.02
N ASP A 34 -5.79 -2.43 -14.91
CA ASP A 34 -6.16 -3.29 -13.77
C ASP A 34 -5.18 -4.46 -13.54
N LYS A 35 -4.57 -4.97 -14.61
CA LYS A 35 -3.55 -6.03 -14.51
C LYS A 35 -2.26 -5.51 -13.89
N GLU A 36 -1.81 -4.34 -14.31
CA GLU A 36 -0.60 -3.70 -13.77
C GLU A 36 -0.77 -3.32 -12.30
N LEU A 37 -2.00 -3.02 -11.84
CA LEU A 37 -2.26 -2.70 -10.43
C LEU A 37 -1.83 -3.81 -9.47
N ILE A 38 -1.94 -5.08 -9.87
CA ILE A 38 -1.50 -6.22 -9.06
C ILE A 38 0.03 -6.26 -8.97
N GLU A 39 0.70 -5.97 -10.09
CA GLU A 39 2.16 -6.00 -10.20
C GLU A 39 2.82 -4.91 -9.34
N LEU A 40 2.13 -3.80 -9.08
CA LEU A 40 2.60 -2.72 -8.20
C LEU A 40 2.97 -3.20 -6.79
N PHE A 41 2.34 -4.26 -6.28
CA PHE A 41 2.68 -4.81 -4.97
C PHE A 41 4.03 -5.56 -4.93
N SER A 42 4.67 -5.73 -6.09
CA SER A 42 6.04 -6.25 -6.21
C SER A 42 7.08 -5.17 -6.48
N ASP A 43 6.68 -3.92 -6.71
CA ASP A 43 7.57 -2.79 -6.98
C ASP A 43 8.00 -2.13 -5.66
N ASP A 44 9.31 -2.05 -5.42
CA ASP A 44 9.85 -1.53 -4.16
C ASP A 44 9.53 -0.04 -3.93
N ASP A 45 9.54 0.77 -5.00
CA ASP A 45 9.24 2.21 -4.91
C ASP A 45 7.77 2.40 -4.55
N VAL A 46 6.87 1.68 -5.22
CA VAL A 46 5.43 1.75 -4.94
C VAL A 46 5.11 1.24 -3.54
N ARG A 47 5.72 0.13 -3.13
CA ARG A 47 5.55 -0.43 -1.78
C ARG A 47 5.99 0.55 -0.70
N GLN A 48 7.11 1.22 -0.87
CA GLN A 48 7.57 2.24 0.08
C GLN A 48 6.60 3.43 0.14
N VAL A 49 6.09 3.90 -1.00
CA VAL A 49 5.10 4.98 -1.04
C VAL A 49 3.87 4.61 -0.23
N LEU A 50 3.26 3.45 -0.50
CA LEU A 50 2.08 2.97 0.22
C LEU A 50 2.37 2.70 1.71
N HIS A 51 3.54 2.14 2.01
CA HIS A 51 3.91 1.78 3.39
C HIS A 51 4.15 3.00 4.27
N VAL A 52 4.71 4.09 3.75
CA VAL A 52 4.95 5.30 4.55
C VAL A 52 3.63 6.04 4.82
N THR A 53 2.70 6.04 3.87
CA THR A 53 1.47 6.83 3.95
C THR A 53 0.28 6.06 4.53
N PHE A 54 0.42 4.77 4.85
CA PHE A 54 -0.70 3.93 5.31
C PHE A 54 -1.45 4.53 6.51
N GLY A 55 -0.73 5.17 7.45
CA GLY A 55 -1.34 5.82 8.60
C GLY A 55 -2.30 6.94 8.19
N ARG A 56 -1.91 7.75 7.19
CA ARG A 56 -2.77 8.80 6.63
C ARG A 56 -3.95 8.19 5.89
N VAL A 57 -3.74 7.15 5.07
CA VAL A 57 -4.83 6.45 4.38
C VAL A 57 -5.91 5.95 5.36
N LEU A 58 -5.51 5.46 6.53
CA LEU A 58 -6.43 4.95 7.55
C LEU A 58 -7.08 6.04 8.41
N THR A 59 -6.51 7.24 8.49
CA THR A 59 -6.93 8.29 9.43
C THR A 59 -7.49 9.55 8.76
N GLU A 60 -7.26 9.73 7.47
CA GLU A 60 -7.75 10.89 6.70
C GLU A 60 -9.28 10.93 6.70
N LYS A 61 -9.81 12.14 6.94
CA LYS A 61 -11.24 12.40 7.07
C LYS A 61 -11.69 13.50 6.11
N ASP A 62 -12.92 13.40 5.64
CA ASP A 62 -13.57 14.48 4.90
C ASP A 62 -14.00 15.64 5.81
N ALA A 63 -14.58 16.68 5.22
CA ALA A 63 -15.05 17.87 5.93
C ALA A 63 -16.17 17.56 6.95
N ASP A 64 -16.90 16.47 6.75
CA ASP A 64 -17.98 16.01 7.63
C ASP A 64 -17.46 15.07 8.75
N GLY A 65 -16.16 14.76 8.75
CA GLY A 65 -15.48 13.94 9.75
C GLY A 65 -15.52 12.43 9.48
N ASN A 66 -15.98 12.00 8.30
CA ASN A 66 -16.00 10.59 7.91
C ASN A 66 -14.65 10.17 7.35
N TYR A 67 -14.26 8.91 7.57
CA TYR A 67 -12.99 8.40 7.02
C TYR A 67 -13.08 8.22 5.50
N ILE A 68 -12.12 8.79 4.77
CA ILE A 68 -12.15 8.79 3.30
C ILE A 68 -11.93 7.38 2.73
N PHE A 69 -10.96 6.63 3.27
CA PHE A 69 -10.57 5.32 2.70
C PHE A 69 -10.80 4.14 3.65
N ARG A 70 -10.71 4.37 4.96
CA ARG A 70 -10.67 3.31 5.99
C ARG A 70 -11.83 2.33 5.85
N GLU A 71 -13.06 2.82 5.75
CA GLU A 71 -14.24 1.95 5.76
C GLU A 71 -14.31 1.07 4.52
N LYS A 72 -14.04 1.65 3.34
CA LYS A 72 -13.99 0.90 2.08
C LYS A 72 -12.86 -0.14 2.07
N LEU A 73 -11.68 0.22 2.57
CA LEU A 73 -10.53 -0.69 2.64
C LEU A 73 -10.81 -1.86 3.58
N ILE A 74 -11.28 -1.59 4.80
CA ILE A 74 -11.63 -2.65 5.77
C ILE A 74 -12.81 -3.49 5.26
N GLY A 75 -13.76 -2.89 4.54
CA GLY A 75 -14.85 -3.60 3.88
C GLY A 75 -14.33 -4.66 2.91
N TYR A 76 -13.43 -4.29 2.00
CA TYR A 76 -12.85 -5.24 1.05
C TYR A 76 -11.99 -6.32 1.71
N LEU A 77 -11.19 -5.97 2.73
CA LEU A 77 -10.38 -6.97 3.43
C LEU A 77 -11.25 -8.03 4.12
N LYS A 78 -12.44 -7.65 4.60
CA LYS A 78 -13.41 -8.59 5.17
C LYS A 78 -14.16 -9.37 4.10
N GLU A 79 -14.53 -8.73 3.00
CA GLU A 79 -15.22 -9.38 1.89
C GLU A 79 -14.35 -10.47 1.23
N PHE A 80 -13.05 -10.22 1.13
CA PHE A 80 -12.06 -11.12 0.51
C PHE A 80 -11.10 -11.74 1.53
N GLU A 81 -11.57 -12.01 2.75
CA GLU A 81 -10.76 -12.50 3.88
C GLU A 81 -9.94 -13.76 3.52
N GLU A 82 -10.55 -14.76 2.87
CA GLU A 82 -9.84 -15.98 2.44
C GLU A 82 -8.68 -15.68 1.49
N THR A 83 -8.89 -14.76 0.55
CA THR A 83 -7.84 -14.33 -0.39
C THR A 83 -6.74 -13.58 0.35
N TYR A 84 -7.11 -12.70 1.28
CA TYR A 84 -6.18 -11.95 2.11
C TYR A 84 -5.29 -12.87 2.96
N ASP A 85 -5.89 -13.87 3.62
CA ASP A 85 -5.17 -14.85 4.44
C ASP A 85 -4.18 -15.67 3.60
N GLN A 86 -4.59 -16.09 2.40
CA GLN A 86 -3.70 -16.80 1.48
C GLN A 86 -2.47 -15.95 1.11
N TYR A 87 -2.67 -14.68 0.76
CA TYR A 87 -1.57 -13.78 0.43
C TYR A 87 -0.65 -13.51 1.62
N LEU A 88 -1.21 -13.36 2.83
CA LEU A 88 -0.42 -13.21 4.05
C LEU A 88 0.45 -14.44 4.30
N TYR A 89 -0.13 -15.63 4.20
CA TYR A 89 0.59 -16.89 4.40
C TYR A 89 1.76 -17.02 3.42
N GLU A 90 1.51 -16.85 2.12
CA GLU A 90 2.54 -16.94 1.08
C GLU A 90 3.63 -15.87 1.26
N HIS A 91 3.24 -14.64 1.61
CA HIS A 91 4.17 -13.54 1.87
C HIS A 91 5.11 -13.87 3.03
N PHE A 92 4.56 -14.22 4.20
CA PHE A 92 5.37 -14.54 5.37
C PHE A 92 6.21 -15.79 5.15
N ARG A 93 5.67 -16.82 4.51
CA ARG A 93 6.44 -18.03 4.16
C ARG A 93 7.66 -17.69 3.31
N LYS A 94 7.51 -16.87 2.26
CA LYS A 94 8.63 -16.41 1.43
C LYS A 94 9.69 -15.64 2.22
N HIS A 95 9.28 -14.87 3.23
CA HIS A 95 10.19 -14.10 4.07
C HIS A 95 10.85 -14.92 5.19
N LEU A 96 10.19 -15.96 5.69
CA LEU A 96 10.70 -16.84 6.74
C LEU A 96 11.58 -17.96 6.19
N GLN A 97 11.30 -18.46 4.97
CA GLN A 97 12.06 -19.56 4.36
C GLN A 97 13.58 -19.35 4.33
N PRO A 98 14.13 -18.14 4.03
CA PRO A 98 15.58 -17.91 4.08
C PRO A 98 16.18 -17.93 5.49
N LEU A 99 15.34 -17.84 6.54
CA LEU A 99 15.73 -17.88 7.95
C LEU A 99 15.62 -19.29 8.54
N GLU A 100 14.90 -20.19 7.86
CA GLU A 100 14.89 -21.61 8.16
C GLU A 100 16.23 -22.18 7.71
N GLY A 101 17.19 -22.25 8.64
CA GLY A 101 18.50 -22.83 8.38
C GLY A 101 18.37 -24.26 7.84
N ASN A 102 19.18 -24.58 6.82
CA ASN A 102 19.37 -25.96 6.33
C ASN A 102 19.82 -26.90 7.46
#